data_AF-A0A076LKS0-F1
#
_entry.id   AF-A0A076LKS0-F1
#
_cell.length_a   1.000
_cell.length_b   1.000
_cell.length_c   1.000
_cell.angle_alpha   90.00
_cell.angle_beta   90.00
_cell.angle_gamma   90.00
#
_symmetry.space_group_name_H-M   'P 1'
#
loop_
_entity.id
_entity.type
_entity.pdbx_description
1 polymer ?
#
loop_
_entity_poly.entity_id
_entity_poly.type
_entity_poly.pdbx_seq_one_letter_code
_entity_poly.pdbx_strand_id
1 'polypeptide(L)'
;MWKANIGRLMHALNAFKGSKPLFETDEMLMVKGVCRDDEFEKYEDIKNYLTEKLKKEGFEIIEDVDEIDKFVSRINEILNENPLYPDTFGFERMKESFEMIGCECDYVIAKKRNIMVGVCMYFDKKLKNPKFIEVVGVLFTNLS
;
A
#
# COMPACT_ATOMS: atom_id res chain seq x y z
N MET A 1 16.56 0.60 9.69
CA MET A 1 15.47 0.76 10.69
C MET A 1 14.10 1.07 10.06
N TRP A 2 14.04 1.61 8.83
CA TRP A 2 12.79 2.01 8.16
C TRP A 2 11.83 0.85 7.86
N LYS A 3 12.33 -0.33 7.42
CA LYS A 3 11.52 -1.53 7.15
C LYS A 3 10.70 -2.00 8.35
N ALA A 4 11.19 -1.74 9.57
CA ALA A 4 10.43 -2.03 10.79
C ALA A 4 9.14 -1.20 10.91
N ASN A 5 9.09 0.00 10.31
CA ASN A 5 7.85 0.78 10.23
C ASN A 5 6.82 0.10 9.32
N ILE A 6 7.26 -0.54 8.23
CA ILE A 6 6.38 -1.33 7.36
C ILE A 6 5.86 -2.56 8.12
N GLY A 7 6.71 -3.23 8.89
CA GLY A 7 6.28 -4.32 9.79
C GLY A 7 5.23 -3.87 10.82
N ARG A 8 5.43 -2.69 11.44
CA ARG A 8 4.44 -2.10 12.37
C ARG A 8 3.12 -1.76 11.66
N LEU A 9 3.18 -1.18 10.47
CA LEU A 9 1.99 -0.89 9.66
C LEU A 9 1.22 -2.19 9.33
N MET A 10 1.93 -3.24 8.89
CA MET A 10 1.31 -4.56 8.68
C MET A 10 0.69 -5.14 9.95
N HIS A 11 1.27 -4.85 11.13
CA HIS A 11 0.69 -5.26 12.41
C HIS A 11 -0.58 -4.46 12.74
N ALA A 12 -0.56 -3.14 12.53
CA ALA A 12 -1.71 -2.25 12.73
C ALA A 12 -2.90 -2.60 11.83
N LEU A 13 -2.64 -3.11 10.63
CA LEU A 13 -3.64 -3.64 9.67
C LEU A 13 -4.07 -5.08 9.99
N ASN A 14 -3.65 -5.65 11.13
CA ASN A 14 -3.81 -7.06 11.50
C ASN A 14 -3.46 -8.04 10.36
N ALA A 15 -2.43 -7.69 9.57
CA ALA A 15 -2.01 -8.39 8.36
C ALA A 15 -0.60 -8.99 8.46
N PHE A 16 0.13 -8.74 9.56
CA PHE A 16 1.50 -9.21 9.75
C PHE A 16 1.63 -10.73 9.87
N LYS A 17 0.66 -11.41 10.51
CA LYS A 17 0.74 -12.85 10.71
C LYS A 17 0.59 -13.59 9.37
N GLY A 18 1.66 -14.28 8.97
CA GLY A 18 1.73 -14.99 7.69
C GLY A 18 1.95 -14.08 6.50
N SER A 19 2.35 -12.83 6.72
CA SER A 19 2.78 -11.95 5.63
C SER A 19 4.03 -12.51 4.95
N LYS A 20 4.18 -12.18 3.67
CA LYS A 20 5.32 -12.61 2.85
C LYS A 20 5.90 -11.39 2.12
N PRO A 21 7.21 -11.16 2.18
CA PRO A 21 7.84 -10.20 1.28
C PRO A 21 7.68 -10.73 -0.16
N LEU A 22 7.24 -9.86 -1.06
CA LEU A 22 7.19 -10.12 -2.50
C LEU A 22 8.48 -9.62 -3.17
N PHE A 23 9.06 -8.55 -2.64
CA PHE A 23 10.26 -7.91 -3.15
C PHE A 23 10.96 -7.15 -2.02
N GLU A 24 12.28 -7.20 -1.97
CA GLU A 24 13.06 -6.49 -0.96
C GLU A 24 14.42 -6.05 -1.53
N THR A 25 14.73 -4.77 -1.36
CA THR A 25 16.07 -4.17 -1.53
C THR A 25 16.39 -3.33 -0.30
N ASP A 26 17.52 -2.64 -0.27
CA ASP A 26 17.82 -1.71 0.82
C ASP A 26 16.88 -0.49 0.86
N GLU A 27 16.30 -0.16 -0.30
CA GLU A 27 15.51 1.06 -0.52
C GLU A 27 14.02 0.79 -0.73
N MET A 28 13.61 -0.47 -0.93
CA MET A 28 12.22 -0.85 -1.18
C MET A 28 11.85 -2.15 -0.47
N LEU A 29 10.60 -2.24 -0.03
CA LEU A 29 10.00 -3.44 0.53
C LEU A 29 8.56 -3.54 0.05
N MET A 30 8.24 -4.60 -0.68
CA MET A 30 6.87 -5.00 -0.98
C MET A 30 6.50 -6.19 -0.11
N VAL A 31 5.41 -6.07 0.63
CA VAL A 31 4.93 -7.13 1.50
C VAL A 31 3.44 -7.33 1.32
N LYS A 32 3.03 -8.59 1.23
CA LYS A 32 1.64 -9.01 1.14
C LYS A 32 1.21 -9.70 2.43
N GLY A 33 -0.03 -9.48 2.84
CA GLY A 33 -0.65 -10.15 3.98
C GLY A 33 -2.15 -10.34 3.81
N VAL A 34 -2.76 -11.00 4.78
CA VAL A 34 -4.21 -11.14 4.89
C VAL A 34 -4.66 -10.32 6.10
N CYS A 35 -5.45 -9.29 5.87
CA CYS A 35 -6.08 -8.51 6.92
C CYS A 35 -7.12 -9.37 7.64
N ARG A 36 -7.00 -9.43 8.96
CA ARG A 36 -7.94 -10.12 9.86
C ARG A 36 -8.54 -9.15 10.86
N ASP A 37 -8.57 -7.87 10.51
CA ASP A 37 -9.04 -6.81 11.38
C ASP A 37 -10.57 -6.73 11.30
N ASP A 38 -11.23 -7.23 12.34
CA ASP A 38 -12.69 -7.21 12.44
C ASP A 38 -13.23 -5.76 12.55
N GLU A 39 -12.38 -4.77 12.84
CA GLU A 39 -12.80 -3.37 12.82
C GLU A 39 -13.14 -2.86 11.42
N PHE A 40 -12.67 -3.51 10.35
CA PHE A 40 -12.94 -3.09 8.97
C PHE A 40 -14.44 -2.87 8.70
N GLU A 41 -15.31 -3.73 9.23
CA GLU A 41 -16.75 -3.67 9.01
C GLU A 41 -17.42 -2.43 9.65
N LYS A 42 -16.68 -1.64 10.44
CA LYS A 42 -17.14 -0.36 11.01
C LYS A 42 -16.87 0.83 10.08
N TYR A 43 -16.12 0.62 9.01
CA TYR A 43 -15.75 1.65 8.05
C TYR A 43 -16.65 1.58 6.83
N GLU A 44 -16.86 2.74 6.20
CA GLU A 44 -17.72 2.86 5.01
C GLU A 44 -17.15 2.13 3.80
N ASP A 45 -15.83 2.25 3.61
CA ASP A 45 -15.11 1.69 2.49
C ASP A 45 -13.63 1.42 2.84
N ILE A 46 -12.92 0.79 1.90
CA ILE A 46 -11.49 0.48 2.00
C ILE A 46 -10.66 1.76 2.23
N LYS A 47 -10.94 2.83 1.50
CA LYS A 47 -10.13 4.05 1.52
C LYS A 47 -10.18 4.73 2.88
N ASN A 48 -11.37 4.82 3.48
CA ASN A 48 -11.61 5.32 4.82
C ASN A 48 -10.88 4.46 5.87
N TYR A 49 -11.02 3.13 5.79
CA TYR A 49 -10.31 2.20 6.66
C TYR A 49 -8.78 2.40 6.62
N LEU A 50 -8.19 2.38 5.42
CA LEU A 50 -6.76 2.52 5.24
C LEU A 50 -6.25 3.90 5.70
N THR A 51 -6.99 4.96 5.38
CA THR A 51 -6.68 6.34 5.80
C THR A 51 -6.59 6.45 7.32
N GLU A 52 -7.58 5.94 8.03
CA GLU A 52 -7.61 6.03 9.50
C GLU A 52 -6.53 5.16 10.15
N LYS A 53 -6.22 3.99 9.60
CA LYS A 53 -5.11 3.15 10.08
C LYS A 53 -3.75 3.82 9.85
N LEU A 54 -3.54 4.42 8.69
CA LEU A 54 -2.31 5.16 8.36
C LEU A 54 -2.12 6.38 9.26
N LYS A 55 -3.16 7.19 9.46
CA LYS A 55 -3.13 8.35 10.36
C LYS A 55 -2.81 7.96 11.80
N LYS A 56 -3.41 6.88 12.33
CA LYS A 56 -3.10 6.35 13.67
C LYS A 56 -1.63 5.95 13.81
N GLU A 57 -1.04 5.43 12.74
CA GLU A 57 0.39 5.12 12.67
C GLU A 57 1.27 6.35 12.39
N GLY A 58 0.71 7.56 12.33
CA GLY A 58 1.44 8.82 12.13
C GLY A 58 1.95 9.02 10.71
N PHE A 59 1.28 8.45 9.71
CA PHE A 59 1.47 8.78 8.32
C PHE A 59 0.59 9.97 7.92
N GLU A 60 1.11 10.80 7.03
CA GLU A 60 0.39 11.86 6.34
C GLU A 60 -0.11 11.33 4.99
N ILE A 61 -1.40 11.47 4.70
CA ILE A 61 -1.98 11.03 3.43
C ILE A 61 -1.55 11.99 2.33
N ILE A 62 -1.15 11.44 1.19
CA ILE A 62 -0.73 12.23 0.03
C ILE A 62 -1.85 12.20 -1.00
N GLU A 63 -2.33 13.39 -1.34
CA GLU A 63 -3.27 13.62 -2.45
C GLU A 63 -2.64 14.49 -3.55
N ASP A 64 -1.46 15.06 -3.31
CA ASP A 64 -0.71 15.86 -4.26
C ASP A 64 -0.13 14.98 -5.38
N VAL A 65 -0.47 15.31 -6.63
CA VAL A 65 -0.10 14.51 -7.81
C VAL A 65 1.41 14.47 -8.01
N ASP A 66 2.11 15.58 -7.79
CA ASP A 66 3.57 15.66 -7.97
C ASP A 66 4.31 14.77 -6.96
N GLU A 67 3.82 14.69 -5.71
CA GLU A 67 4.33 13.75 -4.72
C GLU A 67 4.05 12.29 -5.09
N ILE A 68 2.86 11.98 -5.61
CA ILE A 68 2.55 10.62 -6.05
C ILE A 68 3.42 10.22 -7.24
N ASP A 69 3.64 11.12 -8.20
CA ASP A 69 4.51 10.89 -9.35
C ASP A 69 5.97 10.66 -8.92
N LYS A 70 6.45 11.38 -7.89
CA LYS A 70 7.77 11.11 -7.27
C LYS A 70 7.84 9.71 -6.65
N PHE A 71 6.78 9.28 -5.97
CA PHE A 71 6.72 7.93 -5.40
C PHE A 71 6.80 6.85 -6.48
N VAL A 72 6.01 6.98 -7.54
CA VAL A 72 6.00 6.01 -8.65
C VAL A 72 7.33 6.01 -9.39
N SER A 73 7.87 7.18 -9.71
CA SER A 73 9.17 7.30 -10.38
C SER A 73 10.27 6.59 -9.58
N ARG A 74 10.26 6.75 -8.26
CA ARG A 74 11.22 6.09 -7.37
C ARG A 74 11.05 4.57 -7.35
N ILE A 75 9.83 4.04 -7.38
CA ILE A 75 9.58 2.60 -7.53
C ILE A 75 10.20 2.10 -8.84
N ASN A 76 9.97 2.81 -9.94
CA ASN A 76 10.45 2.43 -11.26
C ASN A 76 11.98 2.46 -11.38
N GLU A 77 12.64 3.44 -10.76
CA GLU A 77 14.10 3.49 -10.62
C GLU A 77 14.64 2.24 -9.91
N ILE A 78 14.05 1.86 -8.77
CA ILE A 78 14.51 0.71 -7.97
C ILE A 78 14.28 -0.61 -8.70
N LEU A 79 13.20 -0.71 -9.47
CA LEU A 79 12.87 -1.91 -10.25
C LEU A 79 13.69 -2.02 -11.56
N ASN A 80 14.55 -1.05 -11.90
CA ASN A 80 15.40 -1.04 -13.09
C ASN A 80 14.62 -1.37 -14.38
N GLU A 81 13.51 -0.68 -14.63
CA GLU A 81 12.60 -0.88 -15.78
C GLU A 81 12.24 -2.36 -16.06
N ASN A 82 11.18 -2.81 -15.40
CA ASN A 82 10.30 -3.81 -16.00
C ASN A 82 9.02 -3.06 -16.43
N PRO A 83 8.62 -3.04 -17.71
CA PRO A 83 7.54 -2.20 -18.25
C PRO A 83 6.12 -2.54 -17.72
N LEU A 84 6.01 -3.30 -16.64
CA LEU A 84 4.75 -3.76 -16.07
C LEU A 84 4.06 -2.75 -15.15
N TYR A 85 4.73 -1.68 -14.71
CA TYR A 85 4.11 -0.65 -13.87
C TYR A 85 4.51 0.77 -14.29
N PRO A 86 3.98 1.30 -15.39
CA PRO A 86 4.11 2.71 -15.68
C PRO A 86 3.08 3.50 -14.82
N ASP A 87 3.56 4.61 -14.27
CA ASP A 87 2.78 5.81 -13.91
C ASP A 87 1.90 5.74 -12.64
N THR A 88 1.48 6.91 -12.16
CA THR A 88 0.37 7.15 -11.21
C THR A 88 -0.86 6.30 -11.55
N PHE A 89 -1.04 5.97 -12.84
CA PHE A 89 -2.01 5.02 -13.37
C PHE A 89 -1.76 3.55 -13.00
N GLY A 90 -0.66 3.18 -12.37
CA GLY A 90 -0.34 1.79 -12.00
C GLY A 90 -1.28 1.27 -10.91
N PHE A 91 -1.51 2.06 -9.86
CA PHE A 91 -2.46 1.71 -8.82
C PHE A 91 -3.91 1.80 -9.31
N GLU A 92 -4.23 2.79 -10.14
CA GLU A 92 -5.58 2.92 -10.71
C GLU A 92 -5.89 1.79 -11.70
N ARG A 93 -4.98 1.47 -12.63
CA ARG A 93 -5.11 0.31 -13.53
C ARG A 93 -5.19 -1.01 -12.77
N MET A 94 -4.44 -1.14 -11.67
CA MET A 94 -4.52 -2.30 -10.79
C MET A 94 -5.91 -2.39 -10.15
N LYS A 95 -6.43 -1.29 -9.62
CA LYS A 95 -7.78 -1.21 -9.07
C LYS A 95 -8.84 -1.59 -10.10
N GLU A 96 -8.82 -0.95 -11.28
CA GLU A 96 -9.71 -1.27 -12.39
C GLU A 96 -9.66 -2.76 -12.76
N SER A 97 -8.46 -3.34 -12.84
CA SER A 97 -8.27 -4.77 -13.16
C SER A 97 -8.89 -5.68 -12.11
N PHE A 98 -8.76 -5.37 -10.83
CA PHE A 98 -9.42 -6.11 -9.75
C PHE A 98 -10.95 -5.93 -9.79
N GLU A 99 -11.42 -4.72 -10.04
CA GLU A 99 -12.85 -4.42 -10.12
C GLU A 99 -13.53 -5.14 -11.30
N MET A 100 -12.84 -5.24 -12.44
CA MET A 100 -13.30 -5.98 -13.63
C MET A 100 -13.51 -7.48 -13.36
N ILE A 101 -12.75 -8.08 -12.44
CA ILE A 101 -12.89 -9.49 -12.07
C ILE A 101 -13.80 -9.70 -10.85
N GLY A 102 -14.53 -8.66 -10.43
CA GLY A 102 -15.50 -8.76 -9.33
C GLY A 102 -14.92 -8.57 -7.94
N CYS A 103 -13.70 -8.04 -7.81
CA CYS A 103 -13.15 -7.64 -6.53
C CYS A 103 -13.54 -6.20 -6.18
N GLU A 104 -13.57 -5.89 -4.89
CA GLU A 104 -13.48 -4.54 -4.36
C GLU A 104 -12.00 -4.26 -4.11
N CYS A 105 -11.52 -3.10 -4.54
CA CYS A 105 -10.11 -2.74 -4.45
C CYS A 105 -10.00 -1.24 -4.22
N ASP A 106 -9.20 -0.83 -3.25
CA ASP A 106 -8.81 0.57 -3.12
C ASP A 106 -7.43 0.70 -2.48
N TYR A 107 -6.83 1.87 -2.65
CA TYR A 107 -5.48 2.15 -2.18
C TYR A 107 -5.36 3.54 -1.57
N VAL A 108 -4.34 3.71 -0.73
CA VAL A 108 -3.95 4.97 -0.12
C VAL A 108 -2.44 5.13 -0.20
N ILE A 109 -1.98 6.31 -0.59
CA ILE A 109 -0.57 6.69 -0.59
C ILE A 109 -0.33 7.64 0.57
N ALA A 110 0.74 7.39 1.32
CA ALA A 110 1.05 8.17 2.50
C ALA A 110 2.56 8.26 2.76
N LYS A 111 2.98 9.29 3.50
CA LYS A 111 4.38 9.50 3.87
C LYS A 111 4.57 9.57 5.38
N LYS A 112 5.74 9.16 5.83
CA LYS A 112 6.18 9.31 7.22
C LYS A 112 7.69 9.44 7.26
N ARG A 113 8.17 10.62 7.66
CA ARG A 113 9.60 10.97 7.62
C ARG A 113 10.12 10.75 6.19
N ASN A 114 11.14 9.91 6.03
CA ASN A 114 11.78 9.61 4.77
C ASN A 114 11.28 8.34 4.10
N ILE A 115 10.04 7.95 4.37
CA ILE A 115 9.40 6.76 3.81
C ILE A 115 8.09 7.19 3.16
N MET A 116 7.84 6.75 1.93
CA MET A 116 6.52 6.77 1.33
C MET A 116 6.00 5.35 1.20
N VAL A 117 4.70 5.18 1.38
CA VAL A 117 4.02 3.89 1.29
C VAL A 117 2.80 3.99 0.38
N GLY A 118 2.62 2.99 -0.47
CA GLY A 118 1.35 2.67 -1.10
C GLY A 118 0.74 1.46 -0.40
N VAL A 119 -0.48 1.59 0.11
CA VAL A 119 -1.20 0.49 0.75
C VAL A 119 -2.45 0.20 -0.06
N CYS A 120 -2.57 -1.03 -0.55
CA CYS A 120 -3.74 -1.51 -1.28
C CYS A 120 -4.45 -2.58 -0.44
N MET A 121 -5.78 -2.52 -0.40
CA MET A 121 -6.61 -3.65 0.02
C MET A 121 -7.49 -4.11 -1.13
N TYR A 122 -7.70 -5.43 -1.22
CA TYR A 122 -8.69 -6.00 -2.12
C TYR A 122 -9.31 -7.30 -1.61
N PHE A 123 -10.55 -7.58 -2.04
CA PHE A 123 -11.27 -8.82 -1.76
C PHE A 123 -12.39 -9.06 -2.77
N ASP A 124 -12.82 -10.30 -2.93
CA ASP A 124 -13.97 -10.65 -3.77
C ASP A 124 -15.27 -10.05 -3.20
N LYS A 125 -16.07 -9.35 -4.03
CA LYS A 125 -17.30 -8.66 -3.60
C LYS A 125 -18.36 -9.58 -3.00
N LYS A 126 -18.39 -10.86 -3.39
CA LYS A 126 -19.37 -11.85 -2.91
C LYS A 126 -18.87 -12.56 -1.66
N LEU A 127 -17.63 -13.03 -1.66
CA LEU A 127 -17.05 -13.77 -0.55
C LEU A 127 -16.64 -12.86 0.62
N LYS A 128 -16.27 -11.60 0.32
CA LYS A 128 -15.75 -10.57 1.24
C LYS A 128 -14.46 -10.93 2.00
N ASN A 129 -14.07 -12.19 2.00
CA ASN A 129 -12.89 -12.72 2.65
C ASN A 129 -12.25 -13.82 1.78
N PRO A 130 -10.91 -13.99 1.87
CA PRO A 130 -9.98 -13.18 2.65
C PRO A 130 -9.79 -11.76 2.09
N LYS A 131 -9.55 -10.80 2.99
CA LYS A 131 -9.14 -9.43 2.63
C LYS A 131 -7.62 -9.38 2.52
N PHE A 132 -7.12 -9.13 1.32
CA PHE A 132 -5.68 -9.04 1.09
C PHE A 132 -5.19 -7.60 1.30
N ILE A 133 -3.98 -7.47 1.85
CA ILE A 133 -3.25 -6.21 1.96
C ILE A 133 -1.93 -6.36 1.23
N GLU A 134 -1.58 -5.36 0.43
CA GLU A 134 -0.26 -5.20 -0.16
C GLU A 134 0.28 -3.83 0.20
N VAL A 135 1.48 -3.80 0.78
CA VAL A 135 2.19 -2.57 1.14
C VAL A 135 3.46 -2.49 0.34
N VAL A 136 3.62 -1.40 -0.40
CA VAL A 136 4.85 -1.01 -1.07
C VAL A 136 5.45 0.14 -0.30
N GLY A 137 6.56 -0.09 0.39
CA GLY A 137 7.31 0.93 1.10
C GLY A 137 8.60 1.29 0.38
N VAL A 138 8.87 2.58 0.24
CA VAL A 138 10.06 3.10 -0.43
C VAL A 138 10.77 4.09 0.49
N LEU A 139 12.08 3.94 0.62
CA LEU A 139 12.97 4.84 1.34
C LEU A 139 13.43 5.97 0.42
N PHE A 140 13.26 7.21 0.88
CA PHE A 140 13.86 8.40 0.31
C PHE A 140 15.11 8.74 1.12
N THR A 141 16.25 8.87 0.44
CA THR A 141 17.52 9.23 1.07
C THR A 141 17.71 10.75 1.15
N ASN A 142 16.99 11.52 0.33
CA ASN A 142 16.96 12.98 0.35
C ASN A 142 15.50 13.47 0.29
N LEU A 143 14.94 13.83 1.44
CA LEU A 143 13.81 14.78 1.49
C LEU A 143 14.40 16.08 2.02
N SER A 144 14.75 16.98 1.10
CA SER A 144 15.05 18.38 1.40
C SER A 144 13.78 19.14 1.70
#